data_AF-A0A925P2X1-F1
#
_entry.id   AF-A0A925P2X1-F1
#
_cell.length_a   1.000
_cell.length_b   1.000
_cell.length_c   1.000
_cell.angle_alpha   90.00
_cell.angle_beta   90.00
_cell.angle_gamma   90.00
#
_symmetry.space_group_name_H-M   'P 1'
#
loop_
_entity.id
_entity.type
_entity.pdbx_description
1 polymer ?
#
loop_
_entity_poly.entity_id
_entity_poly.type
_entity_poly.pdbx_seq_one_letter_code
_entity_poly.pdbx_strand_id
1 'polypeptide(L)'
;MTHAARLTTSLVCAAFFSMMGGCTATDDDFAKVIVGTWGTREVAPDDVIVETQFTLLPGGRVNWQGELRMLVPPDFYPNRPRFDVRNGRLVYYYSASGTWAVRDGYLHTKIESSTLPSLMPVGFAAAWKLKEVTGKEMIYVSALNGRTRVEYRKE
;
A
#
# COMPACT_ATOMS: atom_id res chain seq x y z
N MET A 1 30.93 -9.29 73.06
CA MET A 1 29.47 -9.34 73.16
C MET A 1 28.88 -8.50 72.03
N THR A 2 28.15 -9.13 71.09
CA THR A 2 26.92 -8.67 70.39
C THR A 2 26.91 -7.29 69.68
N HIS A 3 26.43 -7.04 68.45
CA HIS A 3 25.68 -7.73 67.38
C HIS A 3 25.97 -6.91 66.07
N ALA A 4 26.29 -7.55 64.93
CA ALA A 4 25.47 -7.67 63.72
C ALA A 4 24.70 -6.41 63.21
N ALA A 5 24.96 -5.98 61.95
CA ALA A 5 23.96 -5.93 60.85
C ALA A 5 24.56 -5.36 59.54
N ARG A 6 24.22 -6.02 58.43
CA ARG A 6 24.53 -5.70 57.02
C ARG A 6 23.67 -4.54 56.50
N LEU A 7 24.12 -3.85 55.43
CA LEU A 7 23.37 -3.75 54.16
C LEU A 7 24.17 -3.03 53.06
N THR A 8 24.12 -3.68 51.90
CA THR A 8 24.58 -3.38 50.54
C THR A 8 24.03 -2.09 49.92
N THR A 9 24.80 -1.43 49.05
CA THR A 9 24.30 -0.97 47.74
C THR A 9 25.44 -0.87 46.72
N SER A 10 25.42 -1.77 45.74
CA SER A 10 26.22 -1.73 44.52
C SER A 10 25.59 -0.75 43.54
N LEU A 11 26.36 0.19 42.99
CA LEU A 11 25.98 0.97 41.80
C LEU A 11 26.72 0.37 40.61
N VAL A 12 26.02 -0.47 39.87
CA VAL A 12 26.47 -1.13 38.65
C VAL A 12 26.50 -0.09 37.53
N CYS A 13 27.70 0.31 37.15
CA CYS A 13 27.97 0.96 35.87
C CYS A 13 27.86 -0.06 34.72
N ALA A 14 27.19 0.38 33.66
CA ALA A 14 27.45 0.07 32.25
C ALA A 14 27.35 -1.40 31.76
N ALA A 15 26.33 -1.67 30.94
CA ALA A 15 26.47 -2.22 29.58
C ALA A 15 25.05 -2.34 28.97
N PHE A 16 24.70 -1.52 27.97
CA PHE A 16 24.84 -1.89 26.56
C PHE A 16 24.26 -3.27 26.22
N PHE A 17 22.92 -3.39 26.26
CA PHE A 17 22.22 -4.35 25.41
C PHE A 17 20.93 -3.71 24.89
N SER A 18 21.11 -2.98 23.79
CA SER A 18 20.08 -2.57 22.86
C SER A 18 19.44 -3.83 22.23
N MET A 19 18.58 -4.52 22.98
CA MET A 19 17.70 -5.55 22.42
C MET A 19 16.43 -4.87 21.89
N MET A 20 16.56 -4.14 20.79
CA MET A 20 15.48 -3.98 19.83
C MET A 20 15.94 -4.61 18.53
N GLY A 21 15.96 -5.94 18.51
CA GLY A 21 16.03 -6.71 17.28
C GLY A 21 14.73 -6.53 16.50
N GLY A 22 14.56 -5.37 15.87
CA GLY A 22 13.73 -5.30 14.68
C GLY A 22 14.47 -6.11 13.62
N CYS A 23 13.93 -7.25 13.20
CA CYS A 23 14.33 -7.85 11.94
C CYS A 23 14.12 -6.77 10.87
N THR A 24 15.20 -6.11 10.47
CA THR A 24 15.17 -5.19 9.33
C THR A 24 15.00 -6.09 8.12
N ALA A 25 13.74 -6.34 7.73
CA ALA A 25 13.46 -7.07 6.51
C ALA A 25 14.23 -6.40 5.37
N THR A 26 15.00 -7.19 4.63
CA THR A 26 15.80 -6.66 3.53
C THR A 26 14.88 -6.30 2.36
N ASP A 27 15.36 -5.44 1.45
CA ASP A 27 14.63 -5.14 0.21
C ASP A 27 14.29 -6.42 -0.57
N ASP A 28 15.18 -7.41 -0.54
CA ASP A 28 14.99 -8.71 -1.18
C ASP A 28 13.88 -9.54 -0.51
N ASP A 29 13.76 -9.47 0.83
CA ASP A 29 12.70 -10.15 1.56
C ASP A 29 11.33 -9.54 1.21
N PHE A 30 11.26 -8.20 1.19
CA PHE A 30 10.06 -7.50 0.74
C PHE A 30 9.73 -7.83 -0.71
N ALA A 31 10.70 -7.75 -1.63
CA ALA A 31 10.48 -8.02 -3.04
C ALA A 31 9.95 -9.43 -3.30
N LYS A 32 10.38 -10.43 -2.51
CA LYS A 32 9.86 -11.80 -2.61
C LYS A 32 8.42 -11.91 -2.10
N VAL A 33 8.13 -11.37 -0.91
CA VAL A 33 6.83 -11.56 -0.26
C VAL A 33 5.73 -10.70 -0.91
N ILE A 34 6.09 -9.54 -1.46
CA ILE A 34 5.14 -8.58 -2.01
C ILE A 34 4.53 -9.01 -3.35
N VAL A 35 5.18 -9.91 -4.09
CA VAL A 35 4.66 -10.47 -5.35
C VAL A 35 3.31 -11.14 -5.12
N GLY A 36 2.31 -10.72 -5.90
CA GLY A 36 0.93 -11.21 -5.78
C GLY A 36 -0.10 -10.13 -6.12
N THR A 37 -1.37 -10.46 -5.95
CA THR A 37 -2.49 -9.56 -6.19
C THR A 37 -2.98 -8.95 -4.88
N TRP A 38 -3.16 -7.64 -4.88
CA TRP A 38 -3.58 -6.85 -3.74
C TRP A 38 -4.80 -6.02 -4.12
N GLY A 39 -5.70 -5.77 -3.18
CA GLY A 39 -6.89 -4.96 -3.43
C GLY A 39 -7.00 -3.80 -2.47
N THR A 40 -7.33 -2.64 -3.05
CA THR A 40 -7.63 -1.40 -2.35
C THR A 40 -9.03 -0.92 -2.67
N ARG A 41 -9.63 -0.22 -1.69
CA ARG A 41 -10.91 0.47 -1.85
C ARG A 41 -10.82 1.83 -1.18
N GLU A 42 -11.02 2.88 -1.98
CA GLU A 42 -11.07 4.24 -1.51
C GLU A 42 -12.46 4.82 -1.72
N VAL A 43 -12.93 5.61 -0.74
CA VAL A 43 -14.17 6.37 -0.83
C VAL A 43 -13.81 7.83 -0.61
N ALA A 44 -13.98 8.66 -1.64
CA ALA A 44 -13.75 10.09 -1.59
C ALA A 44 -14.99 10.81 -0.99
N PRO A 45 -14.84 12.08 -0.54
CA PRO A 45 -15.92 12.83 0.11
C PRO A 45 -17.22 12.95 -0.70
N ASP A 46 -17.15 13.00 -2.03
CA ASP A 46 -18.30 13.13 -2.93
C ASP A 46 -18.93 11.76 -3.30
N ASP A 47 -18.83 10.78 -2.40
CA ASP A 47 -19.29 9.40 -2.61
C ASP A 47 -18.65 8.71 -3.83
N VAL A 48 -17.52 9.22 -4.34
CA VAL A 48 -16.77 8.56 -5.40
C VAL A 48 -16.04 7.37 -4.81
N ILE A 49 -16.29 6.17 -5.35
CA ILE A 49 -15.67 4.92 -4.89
C ILE A 49 -14.68 4.48 -5.95
N VAL A 50 -13.44 4.27 -5.55
CA VAL A 50 -12.40 3.67 -6.40
C VAL A 50 -12.05 2.32 -5.80
N GLU A 51 -12.32 1.26 -6.55
CA GLU A 51 -11.82 -0.07 -6.22
C GLU A 51 -10.71 -0.41 -7.22
N THR A 52 -9.54 -0.75 -6.71
CA THR A 52 -8.39 -1.14 -7.53
C THR A 52 -7.87 -2.47 -7.04
N GLN A 53 -7.58 -3.36 -7.97
CA GLN A 53 -6.72 -4.50 -7.75
C GLN A 53 -5.43 -4.28 -8.52
N PHE A 54 -4.32 -4.66 -7.93
CA PHE A 54 -3.03 -4.61 -8.60
C PHE A 54 -2.22 -5.86 -8.34
N THR A 55 -1.55 -6.33 -9.37
CA THR A 55 -0.73 -7.54 -9.34
C THR A 55 0.71 -7.15 -9.55
N LEU A 56 1.54 -7.35 -8.53
CA LEU A 56 2.99 -7.21 -8.59
C LEU A 56 3.57 -8.53 -9.07
N LEU A 57 4.11 -8.57 -10.29
CA LEU A 57 4.66 -9.76 -10.93
C LEU A 57 6.16 -9.87 -10.69
N PRO A 58 6.72 -11.10 -10.68
CA PRO A 58 8.17 -11.28 -10.74
C PRO A 58 8.80 -10.51 -11.91
N GLY A 59 10.01 -9.99 -11.71
CA GLY A 59 10.71 -9.20 -12.73
C GLY A 59 10.27 -7.73 -12.83
N GLY A 60 9.53 -7.23 -11.84
CA GLY A 60 9.26 -5.80 -11.69
C GLY A 60 8.15 -5.26 -12.60
N ARG A 61 7.23 -6.11 -13.08
CA ARG A 61 6.03 -5.68 -13.84
C ARG A 61 4.83 -5.60 -12.91
N VAL A 62 3.99 -4.59 -13.10
CA VAL A 62 2.76 -4.41 -12.33
C VAL A 62 1.59 -4.11 -13.26
N ASN A 63 0.45 -4.72 -12.96
CA ASN A 63 -0.81 -4.45 -13.63
C ASN A 63 -1.81 -3.94 -12.61
N TRP A 64 -2.58 -2.92 -12.98
CA TRP A 64 -3.72 -2.43 -12.21
C TRP A 64 -4.99 -2.66 -13.02
N GLN A 65 -6.07 -2.98 -12.33
CA GLN A 65 -7.41 -3.04 -12.89
C GLN A 65 -8.41 -2.67 -11.82
N GLY A 66 -9.52 -2.08 -12.22
CA GLY A 66 -10.50 -1.65 -11.24
C GLY A 66 -11.69 -0.96 -11.84
N GLU A 67 -12.48 -0.37 -10.96
CA GLU A 67 -13.61 0.43 -11.33
C GLU A 67 -13.71 1.70 -10.48
N LEU A 68 -14.11 2.77 -11.16
CA LEU A 68 -14.45 4.06 -10.60
C LEU A 68 -15.98 4.16 -10.60
N ARG A 69 -16.59 4.28 -9.42
CA ARG A 69 -18.03 4.48 -9.24
C ARG A 69 -18.32 5.90 -8.80
N MET A 70 -19.18 6.60 -9.52
CA MET A 70 -19.61 7.96 -9.20
C MET A 70 -21.13 8.04 -9.20
N LEU A 71 -21.72 8.93 -8.41
CA LEU A 71 -23.16 9.21 -8.51
C LEU A 71 -23.50 9.69 -9.91
N VAL A 72 -24.65 9.25 -10.44
CA VAL A 72 -25.16 9.73 -11.73
C VAL A 72 -25.56 11.20 -11.57
N PRO A 73 -24.96 12.14 -12.33
CA PRO A 73 -25.40 13.52 -12.34
C PRO A 73 -26.88 13.64 -12.79
N PRO A 74 -27.67 14.59 -12.26
CA PRO A 74 -29.08 14.76 -12.65
C PRO A 74 -29.29 15.02 -14.15
N ASP A 75 -28.29 15.56 -14.83
CA ASP A 75 -28.23 15.92 -16.25
C ASP A 75 -27.42 14.92 -17.10
N PHE A 76 -27.22 13.70 -16.59
CA PHE A 76 -26.40 12.71 -17.26
C PHE A 76 -27.08 12.10 -18.49
N TYR A 77 -26.48 12.35 -19.66
CA TYR A 77 -26.85 11.69 -20.92
C TYR A 77 -25.69 10.83 -21.44
N PRO A 78 -25.89 9.52 -21.61
CA PRO A 78 -24.80 8.62 -21.99
C PRO A 78 -24.39 8.84 -23.45
N ASN A 79 -23.24 9.47 -23.67
CA ASN A 79 -22.67 9.68 -25.02
C ASN A 79 -21.31 8.99 -25.23
N ARG A 80 -20.87 8.12 -24.31
CA ARG A 80 -19.57 7.42 -24.41
C ARG A 80 -19.69 5.93 -24.07
N PRO A 81 -18.92 5.04 -24.71
CA PRO A 81 -19.12 3.59 -24.62
C PRO A 81 -18.38 2.90 -23.45
N ARG A 82 -17.76 3.64 -22.51
CA ARG A 82 -16.83 3.06 -21.52
C ARG A 82 -17.34 3.05 -20.07
N PHE A 83 -18.65 3.06 -19.88
CA PHE A 83 -19.25 2.97 -18.55
C PHE A 83 -20.54 2.17 -18.54
N ASP A 84 -20.86 1.62 -17.37
CA ASP A 84 -22.16 1.05 -17.03
C ASP A 84 -22.90 1.98 -16.06
N VAL A 85 -24.23 1.86 -15.99
CA VAL A 85 -25.03 2.42 -14.89
C VAL A 85 -25.49 1.28 -13.99
N ARG A 86 -25.05 1.27 -12.73
CA ARG A 86 -25.41 0.23 -11.75
C ARG A 86 -25.84 0.89 -10.44
N ASN A 87 -27.05 0.61 -9.96
CA ASN A 87 -27.59 1.13 -8.70
C ASN A 87 -27.47 2.66 -8.55
N GLY A 88 -27.84 3.43 -9.58
CA GLY A 88 -27.78 4.89 -9.56
C GLY A 88 -26.36 5.47 -9.65
N ARG A 89 -25.37 4.66 -10.02
CA ARG A 89 -23.97 5.07 -10.17
C ARG A 89 -23.44 4.79 -11.57
N LEU A 90 -22.62 5.71 -12.08
CA LEU A 90 -21.76 5.47 -13.23
C LEU A 90 -20.57 4.64 -12.79
N VAL A 91 -20.29 3.58 -13.56
CA VAL A 91 -19.16 2.69 -13.31
C VAL A 91 -18.26 2.72 -14.53
N TYR A 92 -17.05 3.23 -14.36
CA TYR A 92 -15.99 3.19 -15.36
C TYR A 92 -14.99 2.11 -15.00
N TYR A 93 -14.79 1.13 -15.87
CA TYR A 93 -13.70 0.18 -15.72
C TYR A 93 -12.42 0.76 -16.28
N TYR A 94 -11.31 0.50 -15.58
CA TYR A 94 -10.00 0.92 -16.03
C TYR A 94 -8.97 -0.19 -15.82
N SER A 95 -7.89 -0.06 -16.55
CA SER A 95 -6.69 -0.88 -16.42
C SER A 95 -5.48 -0.01 -16.70
N ALA A 96 -4.37 -0.36 -16.06
CA ALA A 96 -3.08 0.25 -16.27
C ALA A 96 -1.98 -0.80 -16.15
N SER A 97 -0.82 -0.52 -16.72
CA SER A 97 0.36 -1.37 -16.58
C SER A 97 1.60 -0.54 -16.34
N GLY A 98 2.62 -1.14 -15.77
CA GLY A 98 3.86 -0.43 -15.49
C GLY A 98 4.91 -1.28 -14.82
N THR A 99 5.78 -0.61 -14.07
CA THR A 99 6.91 -1.22 -13.39
C THR A 99 6.88 -0.99 -11.89
N TRP A 100 7.48 -1.91 -11.14
CA TRP A 100 7.67 -1.82 -9.70
C TRP A 100 9.05 -2.31 -9.28
N ALA A 101 9.53 -1.78 -8.15
CA ALA A 101 10.74 -2.26 -7.48
C ALA A 101 10.65 -1.98 -5.98
N VAL A 102 11.35 -2.77 -5.16
CA VAL A 102 11.62 -2.41 -3.77
C VAL A 102 13.04 -1.88 -3.65
N ARG A 103 13.20 -0.75 -3.01
CA ARG A 103 14.50 -0.13 -2.74
C ARG A 103 14.45 0.70 -1.47
N ASP A 104 15.45 0.55 -0.61
CA ASP A 104 15.61 1.30 0.65
C ASP A 104 14.37 1.18 1.57
N GLY A 105 13.65 0.05 1.51
CA GLY A 105 12.40 -0.19 2.23
C GLY A 105 11.16 0.46 1.61
N TYR A 106 11.23 0.96 0.37
CA TYR A 106 10.11 1.58 -0.34
C TYR A 106 9.67 0.72 -1.53
N LEU A 107 8.36 0.55 -1.70
CA LEU A 107 7.77 0.09 -2.95
C LEU A 107 7.66 1.26 -3.92
N HIS A 108 8.48 1.23 -4.96
CA HIS A 108 8.40 2.15 -6.08
C HIS A 108 7.50 1.58 -7.18
N THR A 109 6.65 2.41 -7.77
CA THR A 109 5.94 2.08 -9.00
C THR A 109 5.97 3.21 -10.00
N LYS A 110 5.79 2.86 -11.27
CA LYS A 110 5.63 3.82 -12.37
C LYS A 110 4.57 3.31 -13.34
N ILE A 111 3.65 4.17 -13.73
CA ILE A 111 2.62 3.88 -14.73
C ILE A 111 3.21 4.07 -16.14
N GLU A 112 3.07 3.05 -16.99
CA GLU A 112 3.55 3.06 -18.38
C GLU A 112 2.39 3.07 -19.38
N SER A 113 1.25 2.50 -19.03
CA SER A 113 0.02 2.56 -19.84
C SER A 113 -1.21 2.68 -18.94
N SER A 114 -2.27 3.31 -19.45
CA SER A 114 -3.53 3.48 -18.71
C SER A 114 -4.70 3.69 -19.67
N THR A 115 -5.82 3.02 -19.42
CA THR A 115 -7.08 3.23 -20.15
C THR A 115 -7.92 4.36 -19.57
N LEU A 116 -7.55 4.88 -18.39
CA LEU A 116 -8.16 6.05 -17.73
C LEU A 116 -7.08 6.99 -17.17
N PRO A 117 -6.37 7.77 -18.02
CA PRO A 117 -5.25 8.62 -17.59
C PRO A 117 -5.61 9.72 -16.59
N SER A 118 -6.87 10.15 -16.55
CA SER A 118 -7.35 11.14 -15.57
C SER A 118 -7.32 10.62 -14.14
N LEU A 119 -7.41 9.29 -13.95
CA LEU A 119 -7.28 8.63 -12.65
C LEU A 119 -5.87 8.08 -12.43
N MET A 120 -5.28 7.49 -13.48
CA MET A 120 -3.97 6.84 -13.44
C MET A 120 -3.08 7.41 -14.55
N PRO A 121 -2.41 8.57 -14.32
CA PRO A 121 -1.66 9.26 -15.37
C PRO A 121 -0.44 8.46 -15.82
N VAL A 122 -0.22 8.38 -17.13
CA VAL A 122 0.99 7.76 -17.70
C VAL A 122 2.22 8.57 -17.29
N GLY A 123 3.27 7.88 -16.85
CA GLY A 123 4.51 8.48 -16.36
C GLY A 123 4.49 8.84 -14.87
N PHE A 124 3.32 8.81 -14.22
CA PHE A 124 3.24 9.02 -12.78
C PHE A 124 4.01 7.93 -12.03
N ALA A 125 4.80 8.34 -11.05
CA ALA A 125 5.60 7.47 -10.21
C ALA A 125 5.35 7.77 -8.73
N ALA A 126 5.30 6.72 -7.92
CA ALA A 126 5.06 6.82 -6.49
C ALA A 126 6.00 5.88 -5.73
N ALA A 127 6.28 6.23 -4.46
CA ALA A 127 7.11 5.44 -3.57
C ALA A 127 6.44 5.33 -2.19
N TRP A 128 6.11 4.12 -1.76
CA TRP A 128 5.43 3.88 -0.48
C TRP A 128 6.35 3.17 0.49
N LYS A 129 6.52 3.73 1.69
CA LYS A 129 7.40 3.12 2.71
C LYS A 129 6.74 1.85 3.24
N LEU A 130 7.34 0.69 2.98
CA LEU A 130 6.87 -0.58 3.50
C LEU A 130 7.14 -0.63 5.01
N LYS A 131 6.14 -1.07 5.77
CA LYS A 131 6.27 -1.36 7.21
C LYS A 131 6.33 -2.85 7.44
N GLU A 132 5.41 -3.58 6.81
CA GLU A 132 5.26 -5.02 6.95
C GLU A 132 4.58 -5.58 5.71
N VAL A 133 5.02 -6.74 5.24
CA VAL A 133 4.35 -7.47 4.15
C VAL A 133 4.29 -8.93 4.55
N THR A 134 3.09 -9.49 4.55
CA THR A 134 2.83 -10.88 4.89
C THR A 134 2.15 -11.59 3.72
N GLY A 135 1.86 -12.88 3.87
CA GLY A 135 1.05 -13.62 2.91
C GLY A 135 -0.41 -13.18 2.82
N LYS A 136 -0.87 -12.20 3.63
CA LYS A 136 -2.26 -11.73 3.65
C LYS A 136 -2.41 -10.22 3.55
N GLU A 137 -1.43 -9.48 4.06
CA GLU A 137 -1.53 -8.04 4.24
C GLU A 137 -0.25 -7.34 3.79
N MET A 138 -0.41 -6.17 3.18
CA MET A 138 0.66 -5.24 2.85
C MET A 138 0.42 -3.94 3.58
N ILE A 139 1.30 -3.62 4.54
CA ILE A 139 1.21 -2.44 5.39
C ILE A 139 2.29 -1.45 4.97
N TYR A 140 1.88 -0.24 4.62
CA TYR A 140 2.79 0.81 4.17
C TYR A 140 2.36 2.20 4.62
N VAL A 141 3.26 3.18 4.51
CA VAL A 141 2.95 4.61 4.70
C VAL A 141 2.70 5.23 3.34
N SER A 142 1.51 5.81 3.15
CA SER A 142 1.11 6.45 1.91
C SER A 142 1.96 7.71 1.64
N ALA A 143 2.51 7.82 0.43
CA ALA A 143 3.20 9.02 -0.03
C ALA A 143 2.30 10.26 -0.11
N LEU A 144 0.99 10.04 -0.31
CA LEU A 144 0.03 11.12 -0.54
C LEU A 144 -0.28 11.91 0.72
N ASN A 145 -0.29 11.25 1.88
CA ASN A 145 -0.80 11.85 3.13
C ASN A 145 -0.09 11.36 4.41
N GLY A 146 0.95 10.54 4.30
CA GLY A 146 1.70 10.01 5.45
C GLY A 146 0.92 9.03 6.33
N ARG A 147 -0.30 8.64 5.95
CA ARG A 147 -1.10 7.69 6.73
C ARG A 147 -0.64 6.26 6.49
N THR A 148 -0.74 5.43 7.52
CA THR A 148 -0.54 3.99 7.37
C THR A 148 -1.75 3.40 6.64
N ARG A 149 -1.48 2.59 5.63
CA ARG A 149 -2.44 1.86 4.81
C ARG A 149 -2.21 0.36 4.97
N VAL A 150 -3.28 -0.39 4.82
CA VAL A 150 -3.28 -1.86 4.80
C VAL A 150 -4.02 -2.27 3.54
N GLU A 151 -3.35 -3.05 2.68
CA GLU A 151 -3.97 -3.68 1.52
C GLU A 151 -4.05 -5.17 1.77
N TYR A 152 -5.17 -5.76 1.39
CA TYR A 152 -5.41 -7.18 1.59
C TYR A 152 -5.08 -7.94 0.30
N ARG A 153 -4.39 -9.07 0.47
CA ARG A 153 -4.10 -9.98 -0.63
C ARG A 153 -5.41 -10.55 -1.16
N LYS A 154 -5.53 -10.59 -2.49
CA LYS A 154 -6.65 -11.25 -3.17
C LYS A 154 -6.26 -12.70 -3.43
N GLU A 155 -7.15 -13.62 -3.03
CA GLU A 155 -7.04 -15.06 -3.28
C GLU A 155 -7.31 -15.38 -4.76
#